data_AF-A0A1U8ID42-F1
#
_entry.id   AF-A0A1U8ID42-F1
#
_cell.length_a   1.000
_cell.length_b   1.000
_cell.length_c   1.000
_cell.angle_alpha   90.00
_cell.angle_beta   90.00
_cell.angle_gamma   90.00
#
_symmetry.space_group_name_H-M   'P 1'
#
loop_
_entity.id
_entity.type
_entity.pdbx_description
1 polymer ?
#
loop_
_entity_poly.entity_id
_entity_poly.type
_entity_poly.pdbx_seq_one_letter_code
_entity_poly.pdbx_strand_id
1 'polypeptide(L)'
;MLSTCRLACTSSREIDTKLCCFFNNGVSDAKPKPFDHRNVYQQFKIHRHHGHSFFAKSTATDSVPPKFLRRNGWELRISRSYRLQLNQALGLDSSLRKRLPSFDFPMYNKKSPSVVIGQWYCPFIFIREESRLRRQMKKSLFYTMTLEQWWQQIHSCDQVNDEQTEVKMSKIVKREFISVNGMLGEREDTVGQGGFWWFKTLPRNDGRKSSSVGLSLAIMEKMKWLQEEGGWYKGDESEVRVEREEETRSEESGGWRRYACYMLVESFHLRRMDGSLVLRSDFRHTQKIRSKWE
;
A
#
# COMPACT_ATOMS: atom_id res chain seq x y z
N MET A 1 -3.90 9.08 25.31
CA MET A 1 -4.07 9.62 23.93
C MET A 1 -3.08 10.76 23.69
N LEU A 2 -1.88 10.49 23.17
CA LEU A 2 -0.99 11.57 22.72
C LEU A 2 -1.39 11.93 21.28
N SER A 3 -2.22 12.96 21.14
CA SER A 3 -2.47 13.61 19.87
C SER A 3 -1.17 14.24 19.36
N THR A 4 -0.36 13.49 18.63
CA THR A 4 0.70 14.07 17.79
C THR A 4 0.05 14.58 16.51
N CYS A 5 -0.72 15.66 16.60
CA CYS A 5 -1.27 16.34 15.43
C CYS A 5 -0.14 16.63 14.44
N ARG A 6 -0.14 15.94 13.30
CA ARG A 6 0.76 16.24 12.19
C ARG A 6 0.15 17.42 11.44
N LEU A 7 0.64 18.60 11.77
CA LEU A 7 0.16 19.84 11.18
C LEU A 7 0.90 20.10 9.86
N ALA A 8 0.15 20.60 8.89
CA ALA A 8 0.62 21.08 7.61
C ALA A 8 0.28 22.57 7.48
N CYS A 9 1.18 23.31 6.85
CA CYS A 9 0.93 24.71 6.51
C CYS A 9 -0.29 24.81 5.58
N THR A 10 -1.12 25.82 5.79
CA THR A 10 -2.35 26.04 5.02
C THR A 10 -2.33 27.48 4.52
N SER A 11 -2.74 27.71 3.28
CA SER A 11 -2.93 29.04 2.71
C SER A 11 -4.05 29.79 3.45
N SER A 12 -3.86 31.09 3.63
CA SER A 12 -4.92 31.99 4.09
C SER A 12 -5.88 32.29 2.92
N ARG A 13 -7.15 32.57 3.19
CA ARG A 13 -8.08 33.04 2.14
C ARG A 13 -7.83 34.52 1.86
N GLU A 14 -7.96 34.93 0.61
CA GLU A 14 -7.81 36.33 0.21
C GLU A 14 -8.83 37.25 0.89
N ILE A 15 -10.03 36.74 1.21
CA ILE A 15 -11.08 37.51 1.91
C ILE A 15 -10.74 37.74 3.39
N ASP A 16 -9.91 36.88 3.99
CA ASP A 16 -9.38 37.07 5.35
C ASP A 16 -8.32 38.19 5.39
N THR A 17 -7.95 38.76 4.23
CA THR A 17 -7.01 39.88 4.08
C THR A 17 -7.67 41.23 4.41
N LYS A 18 -8.51 41.30 5.45
CA LYS A 18 -9.19 42.54 5.82
C LYS A 18 -8.20 43.64 6.23
N LEU A 19 -8.35 44.80 5.58
CA LEU A 19 -8.02 46.17 6.01
C LEU A 19 -6.82 46.29 6.98
N CYS A 20 -5.60 46.25 6.45
CA CYS A 20 -4.49 46.93 7.11
C CYS A 20 -3.88 47.92 6.12
N CYS A 21 -4.64 48.98 5.85
CA CYS A 21 -4.13 50.16 5.18
C CYS A 21 -3.15 50.86 6.14
N PHE A 22 -2.04 51.34 5.56
CA PHE A 22 -1.10 52.35 6.04
C PHE A 22 0.28 51.91 6.55
N PHE A 23 0.53 50.69 7.01
CA PHE A 23 1.93 50.26 7.30
C PHE A 23 2.15 48.75 7.08
N ASN A 24 2.95 48.40 6.08
CA ASN A 24 3.54 47.07 5.82
C ASN A 24 2.55 45.92 5.45
N ASN A 25 2.19 45.85 4.16
CA ASN A 25 1.40 44.80 3.52
C ASN A 25 1.86 43.37 3.89
N GLY A 26 1.07 42.67 4.70
CA GLY A 26 1.30 41.26 4.97
C GLY A 26 0.03 40.52 5.34
N VAL A 27 -0.48 39.70 4.42
CA VAL A 27 -1.46 38.65 4.77
C VAL A 27 -0.84 37.80 5.88
N SER A 28 -1.50 37.74 7.05
CA SER A 28 -1.08 36.91 8.16
C SER A 28 -1.18 35.45 7.77
N ASP A 29 -0.12 34.68 8.02
CA ASP A 29 -0.11 33.25 7.70
C ASP A 29 -1.12 32.52 8.59
N ALA A 30 -1.99 31.71 7.97
CA ALA A 30 -2.92 30.88 8.70
C ALA A 30 -2.18 29.88 9.59
N LYS A 31 -2.75 29.62 10.78
CA LYS A 31 -2.19 28.60 11.69
C LYS A 31 -2.20 27.22 10.99
N PRO A 32 -1.12 26.43 11.12
CA PRO A 32 -1.07 25.09 10.56
C PRO A 32 -2.26 24.23 11.03
N LYS A 33 -2.85 23.47 10.10
CA LYS A 33 -3.97 22.56 10.35
C LYS A 33 -3.53 21.12 10.20
N PRO A 34 -4.26 20.12 10.73
CA PRO A 34 -3.96 18.72 10.44
C PRO A 34 -3.81 18.46 8.94
N PHE A 35 -2.82 17.66 8.57
CA PHE A 35 -2.59 17.31 7.17
C PHE A 35 -3.81 16.59 6.58
N ASP A 36 -4.33 17.12 5.48
CA ASP A 36 -5.32 16.47 4.60
C ASP A 36 -4.93 16.76 3.15
N HIS A 37 -4.47 15.73 2.44
CA HIS A 37 -4.09 15.82 1.03
C HIS A 37 -5.22 16.30 0.09
N ARG A 38 -6.50 16.20 0.49
CA ARG A 38 -7.65 16.70 -0.29
C ARG A 38 -7.91 18.18 -0.07
N ASN A 39 -7.32 18.77 0.97
CA ASN A 39 -7.47 20.18 1.25
C ASN A 39 -6.64 20.99 0.24
N VAL A 40 -7.32 21.60 -0.73
CA VAL A 40 -6.71 22.42 -1.79
C VAL A 40 -5.89 23.60 -1.23
N TYR A 41 -6.19 24.08 -0.03
CA TYR A 41 -5.42 25.14 0.65
C TYR A 41 -4.12 24.62 1.29
N GLN A 42 -3.87 23.31 1.32
CA GLN A 42 -2.59 22.71 1.70
C GLN A 42 -1.76 22.29 0.48
N GLN A 43 -2.25 22.53 -0.73
CA GLN A 43 -1.58 22.19 -1.98
C GLN A 43 -0.93 23.43 -2.59
N PHE A 44 0.31 23.27 -3.04
CA PHE A 44 1.12 24.35 -3.58
C PHE A 44 1.76 23.92 -4.91
N LYS A 45 1.79 24.84 -5.86
CA LYS A 45 2.55 24.72 -7.10
C LYS A 45 3.90 25.39 -6.89
N ILE A 46 4.97 24.60 -6.99
CA ILE A 46 6.34 25.10 -6.88
C ILE A 46 6.80 25.54 -8.27
N HIS A 47 7.28 26.78 -8.35
CA HIS A 47 7.79 27.40 -9.57
C HIS A 47 9.27 27.69 -9.41
N ARG A 48 10.01 27.51 -10.51
CA ARG A 48 11.40 27.93 -10.58
C ARG A 48 11.50 29.45 -10.66
N HIS A 49 12.43 30.00 -9.91
CA HIS A 49 12.87 31.39 -9.97
C HIS A 49 14.30 31.44 -10.54
N HIS A 50 14.92 32.63 -10.58
CA HIS A 50 16.30 32.80 -11.04
C HIS A 50 17.28 31.82 -10.35
N GLY A 51 18.20 31.24 -11.13
CA GLY A 51 19.19 30.28 -10.63
C GLY A 51 18.59 28.96 -10.13
N HIS A 52 18.97 28.55 -8.92
CA HIS A 52 18.51 27.34 -8.22
C HIS A 52 17.43 27.61 -7.17
N SER A 53 16.75 28.76 -7.29
CA SER A 53 15.77 29.22 -6.32
C SER A 53 14.33 29.00 -6.80
N PHE A 54 13.38 29.09 -5.88
CA PHE A 54 11.98 28.77 -6.11
C PHE A 54 11.07 29.80 -5.45
N PHE A 55 9.80 29.75 -5.86
CA PHE A 55 8.67 30.34 -5.15
C PHE A 55 7.47 29.40 -5.29
N ALA A 56 6.45 29.55 -4.46
CA ALA A 56 5.24 28.74 -4.56
C ALA A 56 3.99 29.60 -4.67
N LYS A 57 3.04 29.12 -5.47
CA LYS A 57 1.67 29.62 -5.56
C LYS A 57 0.72 28.59 -4.96
N SER A 58 -0.41 29.04 -4.43
CA SER A 58 -1.44 28.11 -3.96
C SER A 58 -2.13 27.45 -5.15
N THR A 59 -2.64 26.24 -4.96
CA THR A 59 -3.49 25.61 -5.98
C THR A 59 -4.88 26.25 -6.00
N ALA A 60 -5.41 26.65 -4.85
CA ALA A 60 -6.68 27.36 -4.75
C ALA A 60 -6.53 28.83 -5.18
N THR A 61 -7.43 29.28 -6.06
CA THR A 61 -7.36 30.60 -6.70
C THR A 61 -7.62 31.76 -5.76
N ASP A 62 -8.34 31.53 -4.66
CA ASP A 62 -8.75 32.52 -3.65
C ASP A 62 -7.81 32.52 -2.42
N SER A 63 -6.54 32.16 -2.60
CA SER A 63 -5.68 31.85 -1.46
C SER A 63 -4.23 32.28 -1.57
N VAL A 64 -3.70 32.68 -0.42
CA VAL A 64 -2.35 33.21 -0.26
C VAL A 64 -1.51 32.17 0.50
N PRO A 65 -0.46 31.59 -0.11
CA PRO A 65 0.44 30.67 0.57
C PRO A 65 1.12 31.33 1.78
N PRO A 66 1.58 30.53 2.76
CA PRO A 66 2.45 31.02 3.84
C PRO A 66 3.63 31.86 3.32
N LYS A 67 4.04 32.87 4.07
CA LYS A 67 5.03 33.88 3.64
C LYS A 67 6.33 33.26 3.15
N PHE A 68 6.81 32.21 3.84
CA PHE A 68 8.05 31.52 3.47
C PHE A 68 7.95 30.76 2.15
N LEU A 69 6.74 30.34 1.73
CA LEU A 69 6.50 29.66 0.46
C LEU A 69 6.27 30.65 -0.69
N ARG A 70 5.53 31.75 -0.46
CA ARG A 70 5.25 32.75 -1.51
C ARG A 70 6.41 33.70 -1.80
N ARG A 71 7.35 33.87 -0.87
CA ARG A 71 8.53 34.73 -1.06
C ARG A 71 9.39 34.18 -2.20
N ASN A 72 9.78 35.04 -3.14
CA ASN A 72 10.69 34.65 -4.21
C ASN A 72 12.08 34.32 -3.67
N GLY A 73 12.72 33.31 -4.25
CA GLY A 73 14.14 33.07 -4.08
C GLY A 73 14.49 32.09 -2.95
N TRP A 74 13.56 31.32 -2.39
CA TRP A 74 13.94 30.29 -1.42
C TRP A 74 14.61 29.10 -2.11
N GLU A 75 15.53 28.45 -1.40
CA GLU A 75 16.31 27.31 -1.89
C GLU A 75 15.91 26.04 -1.15
N LEU A 76 15.98 24.90 -1.84
CA LEU A 76 15.81 23.59 -1.22
C LEU A 76 17.15 23.10 -0.68
N ARG A 77 17.20 22.80 0.61
CA ARG A 77 18.35 22.16 1.25
C ARG A 77 17.93 20.83 1.84
N ILE A 78 18.57 19.75 1.42
CA ILE A 78 18.40 18.45 2.08
C ILE A 78 19.37 18.37 3.25
N SER A 79 18.87 18.08 4.45
CA SER A 79 19.74 17.87 5.60
C SER A 79 20.59 16.62 5.39
N ARG A 80 21.91 16.74 5.59
CA ARG A 80 22.87 15.62 5.53
C ARG A 80 22.51 14.48 6.50
N SER A 81 21.69 14.75 7.51
CA SER A 81 21.19 13.74 8.46
C SER A 81 20.26 12.70 7.83
N TYR A 82 19.70 13.00 6.65
CA TYR A 82 18.82 12.08 5.94
C TYR A 82 19.63 11.46 4.79
N ARG A 83 20.29 10.32 5.06
CA ARG A 83 20.95 9.54 4.02
C ARG A 83 19.88 8.99 3.09
N LEU A 84 19.63 9.68 1.98
CA LEU A 84 18.61 9.30 1.02
C LEU A 84 19.26 8.53 -0.13
N GLN A 85 19.15 7.20 -0.09
CA GLN A 85 19.49 6.34 -1.23
C GLN A 85 18.19 5.77 -1.77
N LEU A 86 17.67 6.39 -2.82
CA LEU A 86 16.51 5.92 -3.54
C LEU A 86 16.99 5.17 -4.78
N ASN A 87 16.53 3.94 -4.93
CA ASN A 87 16.70 3.15 -6.14
C ASN A 87 15.63 3.54 -7.15
N GLN A 88 15.79 3.08 -8.38
CA GLN A 88 14.77 3.28 -9.40
C GLN A 88 13.45 2.61 -8.98
N ALA A 89 12.33 3.32 -9.13
CA ALA A 89 11.00 2.85 -8.80
C ALA A 89 10.02 3.32 -9.87
N LEU A 90 9.84 2.49 -10.91
CA LEU A 90 9.16 2.83 -12.15
C LEU A 90 7.62 2.75 -12.06
N GLY A 91 7.06 2.39 -10.91
CA GLY A 91 5.63 2.16 -10.75
C GLY A 91 5.25 0.72 -11.08
N LEU A 92 4.07 0.53 -11.67
CA LEU A 92 3.54 -0.79 -12.04
C LEU A 92 4.10 -1.22 -13.40
N ASP A 93 4.57 -2.46 -13.50
CA ASP A 93 4.87 -3.12 -14.76
C ASP A 93 3.64 -3.92 -15.23
N SER A 94 2.82 -3.28 -16.06
CA SER A 94 1.58 -3.87 -16.56
C SER A 94 1.83 -5.11 -17.44
N SER A 95 2.96 -5.17 -18.14
CA SER A 95 3.31 -6.32 -18.99
C SER A 95 3.68 -7.53 -18.14
N LEU A 96 4.50 -7.33 -17.11
CA LEU A 96 4.88 -8.37 -16.17
C LEU A 96 3.69 -8.87 -15.34
N ARG A 97 2.79 -7.96 -14.94
CA ARG A 97 1.54 -8.31 -14.26
C ARG A 97 0.65 -9.20 -15.13
N LYS A 98 0.43 -8.81 -16.40
CA LYS A 98 -0.38 -9.60 -17.36
C LYS A 98 0.16 -11.00 -17.61
N ARG A 99 1.49 -11.17 -17.62
CA ARG A 99 2.16 -12.46 -17.84
C ARG A 99 1.90 -13.49 -16.72
N LEU A 100 1.58 -13.01 -15.51
CA LEU A 100 1.49 -13.82 -14.27
C LEU A 100 2.85 -14.46 -13.88
N PRO A 101 3.00 -14.98 -12.65
CA PRO A 101 4.20 -15.71 -12.25
C PRO A 101 4.31 -17.02 -13.02
N SER A 102 5.55 -17.50 -13.22
CA SER A 102 5.78 -18.81 -13.82
C SER A 102 5.01 -19.89 -13.05
N PHE A 103 4.29 -20.72 -13.80
CA PHE A 103 3.65 -21.92 -13.26
C PHE A 103 4.53 -23.15 -13.43
N ASP A 104 5.80 -23.00 -13.83
CA ASP A 104 6.78 -24.08 -13.87
C ASP A 104 7.59 -24.07 -12.56
N PHE A 105 7.17 -24.92 -11.62
CA PHE A 105 7.83 -25.12 -10.32
C PHE A 105 7.38 -26.45 -9.70
N PRO A 106 8.21 -27.10 -8.87
CA PRO A 106 7.89 -28.41 -8.30
C PRO A 106 6.64 -28.43 -7.40
N MET A 107 5.85 -29.51 -7.47
CA MET A 107 4.56 -29.63 -6.75
C MET A 107 4.71 -29.76 -5.23
N TYR A 108 5.87 -30.15 -4.72
CA TYR A 108 6.14 -30.13 -3.27
C TYR A 108 6.25 -28.70 -2.70
N ASN A 109 6.41 -27.68 -3.56
CA ASN A 109 6.40 -26.29 -3.12
C ASN A 109 4.96 -25.80 -2.93
N LYS A 110 4.65 -25.34 -1.71
CA LYS A 110 3.37 -24.72 -1.38
C LYS A 110 3.16 -23.36 -2.06
N LYS A 111 4.22 -22.76 -2.59
CA LYS A 111 4.19 -21.43 -3.20
C LYS A 111 5.24 -21.33 -4.32
N SER A 112 4.91 -20.67 -5.42
CA SER A 112 5.88 -20.29 -6.46
C SER A 112 6.81 -19.17 -5.97
N PRO A 113 7.97 -18.97 -6.63
CA PRO A 113 8.75 -17.74 -6.42
C PRO A 113 7.86 -16.49 -6.55
N SER A 114 8.06 -15.53 -5.65
CA SER A 114 7.43 -14.20 -5.73
C SER A 114 8.02 -13.41 -6.90
N VAL A 115 7.18 -12.70 -7.64
CA VAL A 115 7.60 -11.75 -8.68
C VAL A 115 7.14 -10.36 -8.29
N VAL A 116 8.07 -9.39 -8.20
CA VAL A 116 7.75 -7.98 -7.99
C VAL A 116 7.24 -7.38 -9.29
N ILE A 117 5.98 -6.97 -9.32
CA ILE A 117 5.31 -6.37 -10.48
C ILE A 117 5.09 -4.87 -10.38
N GLY A 118 5.40 -4.28 -9.23
CA GLY A 118 5.42 -2.84 -9.12
C GLY A 118 6.23 -2.38 -7.94
N GLN A 119 6.84 -1.20 -8.08
CA GLN A 119 7.61 -0.55 -7.03
C GLN A 119 7.47 0.96 -7.11
N TRP A 120 7.09 1.59 -6.01
CA TRP A 120 7.02 3.05 -5.88
C TRP A 120 7.30 3.49 -4.44
N TYR A 121 7.67 4.76 -4.27
CA TYR A 121 7.88 5.34 -2.95
C TYR A 121 6.61 5.99 -2.40
N CYS A 122 6.38 5.80 -1.11
CA CYS A 122 5.33 6.48 -0.34
C CYS A 122 5.98 7.44 0.66
N PRO A 123 5.78 8.77 0.54
CA PRO A 123 6.32 9.72 1.49
C PRO A 123 5.76 9.50 2.91
N PHE A 124 6.58 9.73 3.94
CA PHE A 124 6.20 9.52 5.34
C PHE A 124 4.93 10.26 5.78
N ILE A 125 4.57 11.36 5.12
CA ILE A 125 3.38 12.15 5.47
C ILE A 125 2.08 11.36 5.25
N PHE A 126 2.08 10.42 4.30
CA PHE A 126 0.94 9.55 3.96
C PHE A 126 0.89 8.27 4.81
N ILE A 127 1.86 8.07 5.72
CA ILE A 127 1.97 6.88 6.57
C ILE A 127 2.12 7.30 8.04
N ARG A 128 1.34 6.72 8.93
CA ARG A 128 1.38 7.00 10.38
C ARG A 128 1.81 5.75 11.14
N GLU A 129 3.04 5.74 11.62
CA GLU A 129 3.47 4.75 12.62
C GLU A 129 3.22 5.27 14.05
N GLU A 130 3.22 4.36 15.03
CA GLU A 130 3.20 4.67 16.47
C GLU A 130 4.51 5.33 16.96
N SER A 131 4.84 6.49 16.42
CA SER A 131 5.99 7.27 16.84
C SER A 131 5.80 8.77 16.57
N ARG A 132 6.55 9.60 17.31
CA ARG A 132 6.61 11.04 17.03
C ARG A 132 7.10 11.28 15.61
N LEU A 133 6.55 12.28 14.93
CA LEU A 133 6.86 12.62 13.54
C LEU A 133 8.37 12.68 13.25
N ARG A 134 9.13 13.40 14.09
CA ARG A 134 10.60 13.52 13.95
C ARG A 134 11.31 12.17 14.04
N ARG A 135 10.81 11.23 14.85
CA ARG A 135 11.37 9.88 14.96
C ARG A 135 11.03 9.04 13.73
N GLN A 136 9.80 9.13 13.22
CA GLN A 136 9.43 8.46 11.97
C GLN A 136 10.30 8.98 10.81
N MET A 137 10.43 10.29 10.64
CA MET A 137 11.23 10.88 9.57
C MET A 137 12.70 10.45 9.62
N LYS A 138 13.28 10.31 10.82
CA LYS A 138 14.64 9.79 10.99
C LYS A 138 14.77 8.31 10.59
N LYS A 139 13.73 7.51 10.83
CA LYS A 139 13.70 6.09 10.46
C LYS A 139 13.44 5.89 8.97
N SER A 140 12.47 6.62 8.42
CA SER A 140 11.98 6.45 7.06
C SER A 140 11.33 7.75 6.57
N LEU A 141 12.04 8.52 5.74
CA LEU A 141 11.44 9.66 5.01
C LEU A 141 10.52 9.19 3.88
N PHE A 142 10.92 8.12 3.22
CA PHE A 142 10.10 7.40 2.25
C PHE A 142 9.91 5.98 2.73
N TYR A 143 8.89 5.33 2.21
CA TYR A 143 8.66 3.91 2.36
C TYR A 143 8.63 3.31 0.97
N THR A 144 9.17 2.13 0.82
CA THR A 144 9.10 1.38 -0.43
C THR A 144 7.81 0.57 -0.40
N MET A 145 6.91 0.82 -1.34
CA MET A 145 5.78 -0.05 -1.60
C MET A 145 6.12 -0.95 -2.78
N THR A 146 6.04 -2.26 -2.59
CA THR A 146 6.09 -3.24 -3.68
C THR A 146 4.75 -3.93 -3.84
N LEU A 147 4.37 -4.19 -5.09
CA LEU A 147 3.29 -5.12 -5.42
C LEU A 147 3.93 -6.40 -5.94
N GLU A 148 3.71 -7.51 -5.24
CA GLU A 148 4.26 -8.83 -5.57
C GLU A 148 3.14 -9.78 -5.98
N GLN A 149 3.43 -10.76 -6.85
CA GLN A 149 2.51 -11.84 -7.18
C GLN A 149 3.18 -13.22 -7.11
N TRP A 150 2.41 -14.24 -6.73
CA TRP A 150 2.82 -15.65 -6.70
C TRP A 150 1.62 -16.59 -6.79
N TRP A 151 1.87 -17.86 -7.10
CA TRP A 151 0.91 -18.95 -6.97
C TRP A 151 1.00 -19.56 -5.57
N GLN A 152 -0.13 -19.66 -4.87
CA GLN A 152 -0.24 -20.23 -3.52
C GLN A 152 -1.08 -21.50 -3.57
N GLN A 153 -0.55 -22.62 -3.08
CA GLN A 153 -1.29 -23.87 -2.98
C GLN A 153 -2.48 -23.71 -2.04
N ILE A 154 -3.65 -24.16 -2.50
CA ILE A 154 -4.90 -24.20 -1.74
C ILE A 154 -5.38 -25.63 -1.47
N HIS A 155 -4.95 -26.58 -2.30
CA HIS A 155 -5.26 -28.00 -2.13
C HIS A 155 -4.17 -28.88 -2.74
N SER A 156 -4.00 -30.06 -2.16
CA SER A 156 -3.25 -31.17 -2.74
C SER A 156 -3.82 -32.49 -2.25
N CYS A 157 -3.80 -33.49 -3.10
CA CYS A 157 -4.10 -34.87 -2.76
C CYS A 157 -3.20 -35.82 -3.56
N ASP A 158 -2.99 -37.00 -3.00
CA ASP A 158 -2.29 -38.10 -3.66
C ASP A 158 -3.35 -39.08 -4.16
N GLN A 159 -3.04 -39.82 -5.22
CA GLN A 159 -3.92 -40.87 -5.72
C GLN A 159 -4.04 -41.96 -4.66
N VAL A 160 -5.29 -42.31 -4.33
CA VAL A 160 -5.58 -43.35 -3.35
C VAL A 160 -5.78 -44.70 -4.03
N ASN A 161 -6.48 -44.70 -5.17
CA ASN A 161 -6.80 -45.89 -5.96
C ASN A 161 -6.51 -45.66 -7.44
N ASP A 162 -6.07 -46.72 -8.14
CA ASP A 162 -5.76 -46.69 -9.58
C ASP A 162 -6.97 -46.33 -10.46
N GLU A 163 -8.19 -46.55 -9.95
CA GLU A 163 -9.46 -46.24 -10.63
C GLU A 163 -9.93 -44.78 -10.41
N GLN A 164 -9.20 -43.98 -9.63
CA GLN A 164 -9.61 -42.60 -9.36
C GLN A 164 -9.36 -41.70 -10.58
N THR A 165 -10.41 -41.45 -11.34
CA THR A 165 -10.40 -40.59 -12.55
C THR A 165 -10.81 -39.15 -12.29
N GLU A 166 -11.25 -38.83 -11.08
CA GLU A 166 -11.80 -37.52 -10.73
C GLU A 166 -11.26 -37.00 -9.40
N VAL A 167 -10.94 -35.70 -9.38
CA VAL A 167 -10.59 -34.97 -8.16
C VAL A 167 -11.62 -33.88 -7.92
N LYS A 168 -12.37 -34.04 -6.83
CA LYS A 168 -13.29 -33.01 -6.30
C LYS A 168 -12.63 -32.27 -5.16
N MET A 169 -12.63 -30.95 -5.24
CA MET A 169 -12.05 -30.05 -4.25
C MET A 169 -13.11 -29.07 -3.77
N SER A 170 -13.23 -28.94 -2.45
CA SER A 170 -14.00 -27.89 -1.80
C SER A 170 -13.18 -27.29 -0.66
N LYS A 171 -12.81 -26.02 -0.77
CA LYS A 171 -11.98 -25.31 0.21
C LYS A 171 -12.52 -23.92 0.50
N ILE A 172 -12.62 -23.59 1.78
CA ILE A 172 -12.91 -22.23 2.23
C ILE A 172 -11.60 -21.44 2.25
N VAL A 173 -11.56 -20.33 1.53
CA VAL A 173 -10.38 -19.48 1.39
C VAL A 173 -10.69 -18.07 1.86
N LYS A 174 -9.92 -17.57 2.85
CA LYS A 174 -9.91 -16.15 3.22
C LYS A 174 -9.42 -15.31 2.04
N ARG A 175 -10.16 -14.29 1.63
CA ARG A 175 -9.80 -13.48 0.46
C ARG A 175 -8.68 -12.47 0.72
N GLU A 176 -8.61 -11.97 1.95
CA GLU A 176 -7.63 -11.00 2.40
C GLU A 176 -6.75 -11.61 3.50
N PHE A 177 -5.48 -11.23 3.54
CA PHE A 177 -4.61 -11.46 4.69
C PHE A 177 -3.80 -10.20 4.98
N ILE A 178 -3.75 -9.79 6.25
CA ILE A 178 -3.08 -8.57 6.68
C ILE A 178 -2.04 -8.92 7.73
N SER A 179 -0.86 -8.31 7.61
CA SER A 179 0.16 -8.36 8.63
C SER A 179 0.77 -6.99 8.88
N VAL A 180 0.92 -6.63 10.15
CA VAL A 180 1.55 -5.38 10.60
C VAL A 180 2.84 -5.73 11.33
N ASN A 181 3.97 -5.16 10.89
CA ASN A 181 5.32 -5.48 11.38
C ASN A 181 5.61 -7.00 11.47
N GLY A 182 5.11 -7.79 10.52
CA GLY A 182 5.30 -9.24 10.47
C GLY A 182 4.37 -10.06 11.38
N MET A 183 3.46 -9.41 12.11
CA MET A 183 2.47 -10.07 12.96
C MET A 183 1.09 -10.04 12.31
N LEU A 184 0.24 -11.02 12.60
CA LEU A 184 -1.13 -11.06 12.09
C LEU A 184 -1.88 -9.80 12.54
N GLY A 185 -2.58 -9.16 11.61
CA GLY A 185 -3.33 -7.95 11.90
C GLY A 185 -4.63 -7.87 11.12
N GLU A 186 -5.37 -6.83 11.42
CA GLU A 186 -6.65 -6.50 10.83
C GLU A 186 -6.69 -5.01 10.45
N ARG A 187 -7.59 -4.67 9.54
CA ARG A 187 -7.89 -3.29 9.17
C ARG A 187 -9.13 -2.85 9.96
N GLU A 188 -9.12 -1.65 10.51
CA GLU A 188 -10.33 -1.06 11.11
C GLU A 188 -11.41 -0.83 10.04
N ASP A 189 -12.68 -1.02 10.41
CA ASP A 189 -13.81 -0.89 9.48
C ASP A 189 -14.07 0.56 9.04
N THR A 190 -13.59 1.53 9.81
CA THR A 190 -13.86 2.95 9.58
C THR A 190 -12.57 3.75 9.36
N VAL A 191 -12.71 4.83 8.59
CA VAL A 191 -11.62 5.79 8.41
C VAL A 191 -11.42 6.53 9.73
N GLY A 192 -10.22 6.39 10.31
CA GLY A 192 -9.85 7.09 11.51
C GLY A 192 -9.70 8.61 11.29
N GLN A 193 -9.61 9.34 12.39
CA GLN A 193 -9.45 10.80 12.37
C GLN A 193 -8.27 11.24 11.48
N GLY A 194 -8.53 12.21 10.59
CA GLY A 194 -7.55 12.77 9.67
C GLY A 194 -7.39 12.03 8.34
N GLY A 195 -8.32 11.12 7.99
CA GLY A 195 -8.35 10.49 6.66
C GLY A 195 -7.36 9.33 6.51
N PHE A 196 -7.12 8.59 7.60
CA PHE A 196 -6.22 7.43 7.61
C PHE A 196 -6.97 6.16 7.96
N TRP A 197 -6.71 5.10 7.20
CA TRP A 197 -7.11 3.74 7.52
C TRP A 197 -6.08 3.11 8.43
N TRP A 198 -6.50 2.60 9.58
CA TRP A 198 -5.61 1.97 10.53
C TRP A 198 -5.60 0.46 10.38
N PHE A 199 -4.39 -0.10 10.46
CA PHE A 199 -4.11 -1.51 10.53
C PHE A 199 -3.50 -1.80 11.89
N LYS A 200 -4.01 -2.80 12.59
CA LYS A 200 -3.59 -3.14 13.96
C LYS A 200 -3.24 -4.61 14.04
N THR A 201 -2.20 -4.93 14.81
CA THR A 201 -1.92 -6.32 15.17
C THR A 201 -3.03 -6.85 16.07
N LEU A 202 -3.40 -8.12 15.89
CA LEU A 202 -4.36 -8.75 16.79
C LEU A 202 -3.85 -8.77 18.24
N PRO A 203 -4.75 -8.72 19.23
CA PRO A 203 -4.39 -8.83 20.65
C PRO A 203 -3.60 -10.11 20.91
N ARG A 204 -2.62 -10.03 21.81
CA ARG A 204 -1.85 -11.20 22.27
C ARG A 204 -2.04 -11.36 23.77
N ASN A 205 -2.12 -12.61 24.20
CA ASN A 205 -2.22 -12.96 25.63
C ASN A 205 -0.90 -12.68 26.40
N ASP A 206 0.19 -12.34 25.70
CA ASP A 206 1.52 -12.11 26.27
C ASP A 206 1.76 -10.67 26.76
N GLY A 207 0.71 -9.82 26.79
CA GLY A 207 0.78 -8.45 27.29
C GLY A 207 1.60 -7.48 26.42
N ARG A 208 2.11 -7.92 25.26
CA ARG A 208 2.82 -7.03 24.33
C ARG A 208 1.88 -5.99 23.76
N LYS A 209 2.36 -4.75 23.70
CA LYS A 209 1.60 -3.65 23.11
C LYS A 209 1.29 -3.94 21.64
N SER A 210 0.01 -3.78 21.26
CA SER A 210 -0.40 -3.87 19.86
C SER A 210 0.34 -2.82 19.03
N SER A 211 0.74 -3.21 17.83
CA SER A 211 1.36 -2.30 16.85
C SER A 211 0.31 -1.87 15.84
N SER A 212 0.36 -0.59 15.46
CA SER A 212 -0.52 -0.05 14.44
C SER A 212 0.22 0.79 13.39
N VAL A 213 -0.32 0.78 12.18
CA VAL A 213 0.09 1.64 11.09
C VAL A 213 -1.14 2.23 10.40
N GLY A 214 -1.12 3.54 10.17
CA GLY A 214 -2.15 4.24 9.42
C GLY A 214 -1.68 4.51 7.99
N LEU A 215 -2.50 4.18 7.00
CA LEU A 215 -2.31 4.59 5.61
C LEU A 215 -3.32 5.68 5.26
N SER A 216 -2.85 6.77 4.65
CA SER A 216 -3.75 7.82 4.15
C SER A 216 -4.70 7.28 3.10
N LEU A 217 -5.85 7.94 2.95
CA LEU A 217 -6.83 7.63 1.91
C LEU A 217 -6.20 7.56 0.50
N ALA A 218 -5.28 8.46 0.13
CA ALA A 218 -4.58 8.42 -1.17
C ALA A 218 -3.86 7.09 -1.45
N ILE A 219 -3.20 6.50 -0.45
CA ILE A 219 -2.54 5.20 -0.61
C ILE A 219 -3.60 4.10 -0.75
N MET A 220 -4.64 4.15 0.06
CA MET A 220 -5.71 3.15 0.07
C MET A 220 -6.51 3.14 -1.23
N GLU A 221 -6.83 4.31 -1.78
CA GLU A 221 -7.49 4.47 -3.08
C GLU A 221 -6.61 3.94 -4.21
N LYS A 222 -5.31 4.24 -4.20
CA LYS A 222 -4.36 3.67 -5.17
C LYS A 222 -4.28 2.15 -5.07
N MET A 223 -4.21 1.60 -3.86
CA MET A 223 -4.21 0.14 -3.66
C MET A 223 -5.50 -0.50 -4.19
N LYS A 224 -6.65 0.08 -3.88
CA LYS A 224 -7.97 -0.36 -4.37
C LYS A 224 -8.04 -0.34 -5.89
N TRP A 225 -7.66 0.78 -6.51
CA TRP A 225 -7.66 0.92 -7.97
C TRP A 225 -6.75 -0.13 -8.63
N LEU A 226 -5.54 -0.35 -8.10
CA LEU A 226 -4.63 -1.39 -8.60
C LEU A 226 -5.22 -2.79 -8.44
N GLN A 227 -5.94 -3.09 -7.36
CA GLN A 227 -6.60 -4.39 -7.17
C GLN A 227 -7.69 -4.61 -8.21
N GLU A 228 -8.56 -3.61 -8.41
CA GLU A 228 -9.68 -3.67 -9.36
C GLU A 228 -9.17 -3.80 -10.80
N GLU A 229 -8.13 -3.05 -11.17
CA GLU A 229 -7.44 -3.21 -12.46
C GLU A 229 -6.83 -4.62 -12.62
N GLY A 230 -6.41 -5.23 -11.51
CA GLY A 230 -5.93 -6.61 -11.47
C GLY A 230 -7.02 -7.67 -11.57
N GLY A 231 -8.29 -7.30 -11.58
CA GLY A 231 -9.44 -8.21 -11.54
C GLY A 231 -9.74 -8.75 -10.14
N TRP A 232 -9.24 -8.13 -9.08
CA TRP A 232 -9.65 -8.42 -7.71
C TRP A 232 -10.68 -7.40 -7.24
N TYR A 233 -11.92 -7.85 -7.03
CA TYR A 233 -13.01 -7.00 -6.55
C TYR A 233 -13.39 -7.42 -5.14
N LYS A 234 -13.50 -6.45 -4.23
CA LYS A 234 -14.00 -6.71 -2.88
C LYS A 234 -15.46 -7.18 -2.98
N GLY A 235 -15.74 -8.39 -2.51
CA GLY A 235 -17.11 -8.89 -2.37
C GLY A 235 -17.61 -8.72 -0.95
N ASP A 236 -18.85 -9.11 -0.71
CA ASP A 236 -19.49 -9.01 0.61
C ASP A 236 -18.89 -10.01 1.61
N GLU A 237 -18.40 -11.15 1.12
CA GLU A 237 -17.84 -12.21 1.94
C GLU A 237 -16.30 -12.13 2.03
N SER A 238 -15.79 -12.23 3.26
CA SER A 238 -14.35 -12.27 3.56
C SER A 238 -13.73 -13.66 3.34
N GLU A 239 -14.56 -14.70 3.33
CA GLU A 239 -14.23 -16.09 3.07
C GLU A 239 -15.09 -16.59 1.92
N VAL A 240 -14.51 -17.30 0.97
CA VAL A 240 -15.25 -17.85 -0.18
C VAL A 240 -14.96 -19.33 -0.29
N ARG A 241 -16.01 -20.11 -0.52
CA ARG A 241 -15.91 -21.54 -0.86
C ARG A 241 -15.50 -21.66 -2.32
N VAL A 242 -14.35 -22.27 -2.54
CA VAL A 242 -13.80 -22.59 -3.85
C VAL A 242 -14.05 -24.06 -4.10
N GLU A 243 -14.85 -24.33 -5.13
CA GLU A 243 -15.14 -25.69 -5.59
C GLU A 243 -14.53 -25.90 -6.97
N ARG A 244 -13.96 -27.08 -7.16
CA ARG A 244 -13.37 -27.52 -8.42
C ARG A 244 -13.56 -29.01 -8.57
N GLU A 245 -13.87 -29.40 -9.78
CA GLU A 245 -13.97 -30.78 -10.21
C GLU A 245 -13.11 -30.88 -11.46
N GLU A 246 -12.10 -31.75 -11.41
CA GLU A 246 -11.24 -31.99 -12.56
C GLU A 246 -11.16 -33.50 -12.80
N GLU A 247 -11.52 -33.88 -14.03
CA GLU A 247 -11.31 -35.21 -14.56
C GLU A 247 -9.87 -35.33 -15.06
N THR A 248 -9.27 -36.49 -14.81
CA THR A 248 -7.92 -36.83 -15.28
C THR A 248 -7.94 -36.91 -16.80
N ARG A 249 -7.18 -36.05 -17.49
CA ARG A 249 -7.11 -36.02 -18.97
C ARG A 249 -6.25 -37.13 -19.60
N SER A 250 -6.05 -38.26 -18.93
CA SER A 250 -5.09 -39.25 -19.44
C SER A 250 -5.73 -40.21 -20.45
N GLU A 251 -5.47 -39.92 -21.73
CA GLU A 251 -5.46 -40.91 -22.82
C GLU A 251 -4.12 -41.70 -22.86
N GLU A 252 -3.13 -41.29 -22.06
CA GLU A 252 -1.77 -41.85 -22.04
C GLU A 252 -1.52 -42.67 -20.76
N SER A 253 -1.98 -43.93 -20.76
CA SER A 253 -1.50 -45.16 -20.06
C SER A 253 -0.70 -45.14 -18.73
N GLY A 254 -0.59 -44.03 -18.00
CA GLY A 254 0.04 -43.91 -16.69
C GLY A 254 -0.86 -43.07 -15.78
N GLY A 255 -1.37 -43.69 -14.71
CA GLY A 255 -2.16 -42.98 -13.70
C GLY A 255 -1.41 -41.78 -13.09
N TRP A 256 -2.14 -40.86 -12.49
CA TRP A 256 -1.57 -39.70 -11.79
C TRP A 256 -1.22 -40.08 -10.36
N ARG A 257 -0.10 -39.64 -9.81
CA ARG A 257 0.28 -39.86 -8.40
C ARG A 257 -0.16 -38.74 -7.48
N ARG A 258 -0.11 -37.50 -7.96
CA ARG A 258 -0.40 -36.31 -7.13
C ARG A 258 -1.12 -35.23 -7.92
N TYR A 259 -2.07 -34.60 -7.25
CA TYR A 259 -2.77 -33.41 -7.71
C TYR A 259 -2.46 -32.24 -6.79
N ALA A 260 -2.25 -31.05 -7.35
CA ALA A 260 -2.14 -29.82 -6.59
C ALA A 260 -2.82 -28.66 -7.29
N CYS A 261 -3.56 -27.88 -6.50
CA CYS A 261 -4.29 -26.71 -6.97
C CYS A 261 -3.75 -25.44 -6.30
N TYR A 262 -3.56 -24.41 -7.11
CA TYR A 262 -2.93 -23.15 -6.73
C TYR A 262 -3.80 -21.97 -7.13
N MET A 263 -3.80 -20.95 -6.27
CA MET A 263 -4.49 -19.68 -6.48
C MET A 263 -3.47 -18.55 -6.65
N LEU A 264 -3.74 -17.62 -7.56
CA LEU A 264 -2.94 -16.41 -7.67
C LEU A 264 -3.15 -15.52 -6.43
N VAL A 265 -2.07 -15.03 -5.86
CA VAL A 265 -2.06 -14.03 -4.79
C VAL A 265 -1.29 -12.81 -5.26
N GLU A 266 -1.88 -11.64 -5.11
CA GLU A 266 -1.18 -10.36 -5.22
C GLU A 266 -1.03 -9.76 -3.82
N SER A 267 0.12 -9.16 -3.51
CA SER A 267 0.38 -8.61 -2.19
C SER A 267 1.10 -7.28 -2.23
N PHE A 268 0.59 -6.34 -1.44
CA PHE A 268 1.25 -5.07 -1.18
C PHE A 268 2.17 -5.22 0.03
N HIS A 269 3.44 -4.88 -0.16
CA HIS A 269 4.43 -4.86 0.92
C HIS A 269 4.97 -3.45 1.10
N LEU A 270 4.64 -2.83 2.23
CA LEU A 270 5.17 -1.54 2.64
C LEU A 270 6.38 -1.75 3.55
N ARG A 271 7.54 -1.29 3.11
CA ARG A 271 8.81 -1.40 3.85
C ARG A 271 9.38 -0.03 4.17
N ARG A 272 10.05 0.07 5.32
CA ARG A 272 10.86 1.25 5.67
C ARG A 272 12.12 1.28 4.79
N MET A 273 12.86 2.38 4.84
CA MET A 273 14.13 2.54 4.12
C MET A 273 15.21 1.54 4.56
N ASP A 274 15.15 1.02 5.78
CA ASP A 274 16.05 -0.04 6.28
C ASP A 274 15.63 -1.46 5.82
N GLY A 275 14.60 -1.58 4.99
CA GLY A 275 14.06 -2.85 4.50
C GLY A 275 13.08 -3.53 5.44
N SER A 276 12.88 -3.02 6.67
CA SER A 276 11.93 -3.62 7.61
C SER A 276 10.49 -3.51 7.13
N LEU A 277 9.73 -4.61 7.25
CA LEU A 277 8.32 -4.67 6.87
C LEU A 277 7.45 -3.89 7.87
N VAL A 278 6.54 -3.09 7.33
CA VAL A 278 5.56 -2.31 8.09
C VAL A 278 4.17 -2.90 7.93
N LEU A 279 3.77 -3.14 6.69
CA LEU A 279 2.47 -3.70 6.32
C LEU A 279 2.66 -4.69 5.18
N ARG A 280 1.96 -5.82 5.28
CA ARG A 280 1.70 -6.75 4.18
C ARG A 280 0.19 -6.91 4.05
N SER A 281 -0.33 -6.82 2.83
CA SER A 281 -1.74 -7.03 2.52
C SER A 281 -1.85 -7.90 1.29
N ASP A 282 -2.26 -9.15 1.49
CA ASP A 282 -2.45 -10.16 0.44
C ASP A 282 -3.90 -10.18 -0.01
N PHE A 283 -4.08 -10.34 -1.32
CA PHE A 283 -5.35 -10.40 -2.01
C PHE A 283 -5.37 -11.69 -2.85
N ARG A 284 -6.20 -12.64 -2.43
CA ARG A 284 -6.33 -13.95 -3.08
C ARG A 284 -7.37 -13.88 -4.19
N HIS A 285 -6.95 -14.20 -5.42
CA HIS A 285 -7.78 -14.13 -6.62
C HIS A 285 -8.55 -15.45 -6.82
N THR A 286 -9.75 -15.56 -6.26
CA THR A 286 -10.58 -16.78 -6.33
C THR A 286 -10.96 -17.22 -7.74
N GLN A 287 -10.89 -16.31 -8.72
CA GLN A 287 -11.15 -16.60 -10.14
C GLN A 287 -9.89 -16.96 -10.94
N LYS A 288 -8.70 -16.89 -10.33
CA LYS A 288 -7.42 -17.19 -10.98
C LYS A 288 -6.77 -18.39 -10.30
N ILE A 289 -7.20 -19.56 -10.72
CA ILE A 289 -6.79 -20.85 -10.18
C ILE A 289 -6.17 -21.69 -11.29
N ARG A 290 -5.11 -22.43 -10.95
CA ARG A 290 -4.45 -23.39 -11.83
C ARG A 290 -4.11 -24.66 -11.07
N SER A 291 -4.12 -25.78 -11.80
CA SER A 291 -3.88 -27.10 -11.24
C SER A 291 -2.73 -27.79 -11.97
N LYS A 292 -2.05 -28.70 -11.29
CA LYS A 292 -1.00 -29.56 -11.84
C LYS A 292 -1.25 -31.00 -11.43
N TRP A 293 -0.81 -31.90 -12.30
CA TRP A 293 -0.83 -33.35 -12.11
C TRP A 293 0.61 -33.85 -12.24
N GLU A 294 0.98 -34.77 -11.36
CA GLU A 294 2.21 -35.58 -11.40
C GLU A 294 1.80 -37.04 -11.45
#